data_AF-A0A1I0JE15-F1
#
_entry.id   AF-A0A1I0JE15-F1
#
_cell.length_a   1.000
_cell.length_b   1.000
_cell.length_c   1.000
_cell.angle_alpha   90.00
_cell.angle_beta   90.00
_cell.angle_gamma   90.00
#
_symmetry.space_group_name_H-M   'P 1'
#
loop_
_entity.id
_entity.type
_entity.pdbx_description
1 polymer ?
#
loop_
_entity_poly.entity_id
_entity_poly.type
_entity_poly.pdbx_seq_one_letter_code
_entity_poly.pdbx_strand_id
1 'polypeptide(L)'
;MAVYRLLAYLLTSLLLLQTLEQELLVVNYELNQARITARYCVNKARPQLKCNGKCHLAKQLRQAEDDSNKAPAGSTRLKFELVPAPARFVLAAPRCWPSTPARYAAPAAPRYADAPARGVFRPPLA
;
A
#
# COMPACT_ATOMS: atom_id res chain seq x y z
N MET A 1 5.50 25.67 -22.83
CA MET A 1 4.43 24.93 -22.12
C MET A 1 4.26 23.47 -22.61
N ALA A 2 4.18 23.20 -23.92
CA ALA A 2 4.00 21.82 -24.42
C ALA A 2 5.17 20.86 -24.14
N VAL A 3 6.41 21.35 -24.24
CA VAL A 3 7.63 20.55 -23.98
C VAL A 3 7.65 20.01 -22.54
N TYR A 4 7.33 20.84 -21.55
CA TYR A 4 7.25 20.41 -20.15
C TYR A 4 6.15 19.37 -19.91
N ARG A 5 5.03 19.43 -20.62
CA ARG A 5 3.97 18.41 -20.54
C ARG A 5 4.44 17.08 -21.11
N LEU A 6 5.10 17.09 -22.27
CA LEU A 6 5.67 15.88 -22.87
C LEU A 6 6.75 15.26 -21.98
N LEU A 7 7.63 16.09 -21.41
CA LEU A 7 8.64 15.66 -20.45
C LEU A 7 8.00 15.06 -19.19
N ALA A 8 6.95 15.68 -18.66
CA ALA A 8 6.23 15.15 -17.51
C ALA A 8 5.62 13.78 -17.82
N TYR A 9 4.94 13.62 -18.96
CA TYR A 9 4.37 12.34 -19.38
C TYR A 9 5.43 11.25 -19.54
N LEU A 10 6.55 11.58 -20.20
CA LEU A 10 7.67 10.66 -20.37
C LEU A 10 8.23 10.22 -19.01
N LEU A 11 8.53 11.16 -18.11
CA LEU A 11 9.05 10.85 -16.78
C LEU A 11 8.06 9.97 -15.99
N THR A 12 6.77 10.28 -16.02
CA THR A 12 5.76 9.43 -15.38
C THR A 12 5.71 8.04 -15.99
N SER A 13 5.71 7.90 -17.32
CA SER A 13 5.64 6.56 -17.93
C SER A 13 6.88 5.72 -17.61
N LEU A 14 8.06 6.33 -17.56
CA LEU A 14 9.29 5.65 -17.17
C LEU A 14 9.22 5.11 -15.74
N LEU A 15 8.68 5.92 -14.81
CA LEU A 15 8.48 5.49 -13.42
C LEU A 15 7.47 4.34 -13.31
N LEU A 16 6.37 4.40 -14.08
CA LEU A 16 5.38 3.32 -14.12
C LEU A 16 5.94 2.04 -14.76
N LEU A 17 6.79 2.15 -15.78
CA LEU A 17 7.42 0.98 -16.41
C LEU A 17 8.29 0.21 -15.40
N GLN A 18 8.97 0.93 -14.52
CA GLN A 18 9.84 0.32 -13.50
C GLN A 18 9.08 -0.52 -12.48
N THR A 19 7.78 -0.26 -12.24
CA THR A 19 6.97 -1.05 -11.30
C THR A 19 6.36 -2.30 -11.93
N LEU A 20 6.33 -2.39 -13.26
CA LEU A 20 5.61 -3.45 -13.99
C LEU A 20 6.47 -4.69 -14.29
N GLU A 21 7.75 -4.71 -13.93
CA GLU A 21 8.64 -5.83 -14.27
C GLU A 21 8.14 -7.18 -13.71
N GLN A 22 7.66 -7.20 -12.47
CA GLN A 22 7.16 -8.42 -11.83
C GLN A 22 5.81 -8.88 -12.42
N GLU A 23 4.93 -7.93 -12.76
CA GLU A 23 3.64 -8.20 -13.39
C GLU A 23 3.81 -8.77 -14.80
N LEU A 24 4.72 -8.19 -15.59
CA LEU A 24 5.06 -8.67 -16.94
C LEU A 24 5.53 -10.12 -16.93
N LEU A 25 6.24 -10.54 -15.88
CA LEU A 25 6.68 -11.92 -15.71
C LEU A 25 5.51 -12.88 -15.54
N VAL A 26 4.50 -12.49 -14.73
CA VAL A 26 3.29 -13.27 -14.50
C VAL A 26 2.45 -13.35 -15.78
N VAL A 27 2.24 -12.22 -16.46
CA VAL A 27 1.51 -12.16 -17.73
C VAL A 27 2.18 -13.04 -18.79
N ASN A 28 3.50 -12.96 -18.92
CA ASN A 28 4.24 -13.80 -19.86
C ASN A 28 4.13 -15.30 -19.54
N TYR A 29 4.03 -15.66 -18.25
CA TYR A 29 3.78 -17.04 -17.83
C TYR A 29 2.38 -17.50 -18.24
N GLU A 30 1.34 -16.69 -18.03
CA GLU A 30 -0.03 -17.07 -18.39
C GLU A 30 -0.18 -17.25 -19.90
N LEU A 31 0.32 -16.31 -20.70
CA LEU A 31 0.27 -16.38 -22.17
C LEU A 31 1.03 -17.59 -22.74
N ASN A 32 2.10 -18.03 -22.06
CA ASN A 32 3.01 -19.05 -22.58
C ASN A 32 3.10 -20.30 -21.69
N GLN A 33 2.08 -20.55 -20.87
CA GLN A 33 2.12 -21.58 -19.84
C GLN A 33 2.40 -22.98 -20.40
N ALA A 34 1.83 -23.32 -21.55
CA ALA A 34 2.04 -24.61 -22.21
C ALA A 34 3.51 -24.82 -22.61
N ARG A 35 4.12 -23.81 -23.25
CA ARG A 35 5.52 -23.83 -23.66
C ARG A 35 6.46 -23.90 -22.45
N ILE A 36 6.13 -23.16 -21.39
CA ILE A 36 6.93 -23.15 -20.16
C ILE A 36 6.87 -24.50 -19.47
N THR A 37 5.68 -25.11 -19.40
CA THR A 37 5.51 -26.45 -18.81
C THR A 37 6.28 -27.50 -19.61
N ALA A 38 6.22 -27.43 -20.94
CA ALA A 38 6.90 -28.36 -21.82
C ALA A 38 8.44 -28.28 -21.74
N ARG A 39 9.03 -27.11 -21.52
CA ARG A 39 10.50 -26.94 -21.47
C ARG A 39 11.08 -26.90 -20.06
N TYR A 40 10.46 -26.20 -19.12
CA TYR A 40 11.06 -25.83 -17.84
C TYR A 40 10.44 -26.51 -16.61
N CYS A 41 9.36 -27.29 -16.75
CA CYS A 41 8.78 -28.01 -15.62
C CYS A 41 9.70 -29.17 -15.19
N VAL A 42 10.12 -29.18 -13.92
CA VAL A 42 10.92 -30.26 -13.33
C VAL A 42 10.09 -31.47 -12.92
N ASN A 43 8.81 -31.25 -12.55
CA ASN A 43 7.92 -32.29 -12.02
C ASN A 43 6.99 -32.90 -13.09
N LYS A 44 7.49 -33.08 -14.32
CA LYS A 44 6.69 -33.68 -15.42
C LYS A 44 6.24 -35.11 -15.11
N ALA A 45 7.08 -35.87 -14.40
CA ALA A 45 6.78 -37.26 -14.01
C ALA A 45 5.80 -37.37 -12.83
N ARG A 46 5.41 -36.26 -12.19
CA ARG A 46 4.52 -36.25 -11.01
C ARG A 46 3.34 -35.29 -11.21
N PRO A 47 2.35 -35.64 -12.05
CA PRO A 47 1.21 -34.77 -12.36
C PRO A 47 0.34 -34.45 -11.14
N GLN A 48 0.37 -35.30 -10.09
CA GLN A 48 -0.37 -35.09 -8.84
C GLN A 48 0.01 -33.79 -8.12
N LEU A 49 1.22 -33.26 -8.35
CA LEU A 49 1.71 -32.02 -7.73
C LEU A 49 1.19 -30.74 -8.40
N LYS A 50 0.47 -30.84 -9.53
CA LYS A 50 -0.14 -29.70 -10.25
C LYS A 50 0.83 -28.51 -10.48
N CYS A 51 2.09 -28.81 -10.79
CA CYS A 51 3.14 -27.80 -10.96
C CYS A 51 2.88 -26.88 -12.16
N ASN A 52 2.62 -27.42 -13.35
CA ASN A 52 2.26 -26.66 -14.57
C ASN A 52 3.23 -25.49 -14.87
N GLY A 53 4.53 -25.65 -14.60
CA GLY A 53 5.53 -24.60 -14.82
C GLY A 53 5.67 -23.56 -13.70
N LYS A 54 4.86 -23.63 -12.63
CA LYS A 54 4.91 -22.71 -11.47
C LYS A 54 6.27 -22.68 -10.77
N CYS A 55 7.01 -23.78 -10.78
CA CYS A 55 8.37 -23.82 -10.22
C CYS A 55 9.33 -22.86 -10.94
N HIS A 56 9.17 -22.70 -12.25
CA HIS A 56 9.97 -21.78 -13.05
C HIS A 56 9.59 -20.32 -12.76
N LEU A 57 8.29 -20.02 -12.72
CA LEU A 57 7.79 -18.70 -12.35
C LEU A 57 8.28 -18.28 -10.96
N ALA A 58 8.18 -19.18 -9.97
CA ALA A 58 8.65 -18.91 -8.61
C ALA A 58 10.15 -18.59 -8.56
N LYS A 59 10.97 -19.25 -9.39
CA LYS A 59 12.41 -18.96 -9.48
C LYS A 59 12.67 -17.58 -10.07
N GLN A 60 11.96 -17.22 -11.14
CA GLN A 60 12.09 -15.92 -11.79
C GLN A 60 11.62 -14.76 -10.88
N LEU A 61 10.53 -14.94 -10.13
CA LEU A 61 10.05 -13.95 -9.17
C LEU A 61 11.06 -13.69 -8.05
N ARG A 62 11.67 -14.76 -7.50
CA ARG A 62 12.73 -14.64 -6.49
C ARG A 62 13.95 -13.91 -7.02
N GLN A 63 14.37 -14.24 -8.24
CA GLN A 63 15.51 -13.57 -8.86
C GLN A 63 15.26 -12.08 -9.09
N ALA A 64 14.05 -11.70 -9.55
CA ALA A 64 13.68 -10.30 -9.69
C ALA A 64 13.66 -9.56 -8.33
N GLU A 65 13.21 -10.24 -7.27
CA GLU A 65 13.24 -9.70 -5.91
C GLU A 65 14.68 -9.51 -5.39
N ASP A 66 15.55 -10.50 -5.61
CA ASP A 66 16.96 -10.46 -5.23
C ASP A 66 17.74 -9.37 -5.99
N ASP A 67 17.51 -9.23 -7.29
CA ASP A 67 18.16 -8.20 -8.11
C ASP A 67 17.68 -6.80 -7.74
N SER A 68 16.39 -6.63 -7.42
CA SER A 68 15.91 -5.36 -6.87
C SER A 68 16.48 -5.05 -5.47
N ASN A 69 16.87 -6.07 -4.68
CA ASN A 69 17.44 -5.87 -3.33
C ASN A 69 18.91 -5.45 -3.34
N LYS A 70 19.60 -5.55 -4.48
CA LYS A 70 20.98 -5.08 -4.64
C LYS A 70 21.06 -3.57 -4.96
N ALA A 71 19.92 -2.88 -5.10
CA ALA A 71 19.88 -1.43 -5.26
C ALA A 71 20.31 -0.72 -3.95
N PRO A 72 20.97 0.46 -4.04
CA PRO A 72 21.57 1.13 -2.89
C PRO A 72 20.55 1.37 -1.76
N ALA A 73 21.02 1.14 -0.53
CA ALA A 73 20.27 1.28 0.72
C ALA A 73 19.70 2.70 0.87
N GLY A 74 18.47 2.90 0.42
CA GLY A 74 17.83 4.21 0.40
C GLY A 74 16.44 4.21 -0.24
N SER A 75 16.08 3.18 -1.02
CA SER A 75 14.70 3.03 -1.48
C SER A 75 13.83 2.48 -0.34
N THR A 76 12.89 3.30 0.14
CA THR A 76 11.82 2.85 1.03
C THR A 76 11.00 1.81 0.29
N ARG A 77 11.30 0.53 0.53
CA ARG A 77 10.57 -0.61 -0.01
C ARG A 77 9.15 -0.56 0.52
N LEU A 78 8.23 -0.07 -0.31
CA LEU A 78 6.81 -0.23 -0.09
C LEU A 78 6.47 -1.72 -0.34
N LYS A 79 6.74 -2.57 0.66
CA LYS A 79 6.23 -3.93 0.70
C LYS A 79 4.73 -3.83 0.84
N PHE A 80 4.02 -3.75 -0.29
CA PHE A 80 2.61 -4.07 -0.30
C PHE A 80 2.52 -5.58 -0.08
N GLU A 81 2.48 -5.99 1.19
CA GLU A 81 1.88 -7.27 1.55
C GLU A 81 0.39 -7.15 1.24
N LEU A 82 0.05 -7.30 -0.03
CA LEU A 82 -1.31 -7.47 -0.46
C LEU A 82 -1.71 -8.88 -0.02
N VAL A 83 -2.22 -8.99 1.20
CA VAL A 83 -2.96 -10.18 1.63
C VAL A 83 -3.94 -10.49 0.51
N PRO A 84 -3.87 -11.66 -0.15
CA PRO A 84 -4.79 -12.01 -1.23
C PRO A 84 -6.11 -12.42 -0.59
N ALA A 85 -6.74 -11.49 0.14
CA ALA A 85 -8.16 -11.53 0.32
C ALA A 85 -8.76 -11.30 -1.07
N PRO A 86 -9.74 -12.09 -1.51
CA PRO A 86 -10.47 -11.75 -2.74
C PRO A 86 -11.07 -10.37 -2.50
N ALA A 87 -10.45 -9.34 -3.08
CA ALA A 87 -10.90 -7.97 -2.98
C ALA A 87 -12.21 -7.89 -3.77
N ARG A 88 -13.30 -8.30 -3.13
CA ARG A 88 -14.61 -7.79 -3.50
C ARG A 88 -14.49 -6.30 -3.23
N PHE A 89 -14.28 -5.52 -4.28
CA PHE A 89 -14.47 -4.08 -4.26
C PHE A 89 -15.93 -3.82 -3.92
N VAL A 90 -16.26 -3.87 -2.63
CA VAL A 90 -17.53 -3.40 -2.12
C VAL A 90 -17.34 -1.90 -2.02
N LEU A 91 -17.92 -1.17 -2.99
CA LEU A 91 -18.17 0.24 -2.82
C LEU A 91 -19.13 0.37 -1.64
N ALA A 92 -18.57 0.48 -0.44
CA ALA A 92 -19.36 0.79 0.74
C ALA A 92 -19.99 2.17 0.48
N ALA A 93 -21.33 2.21 0.47
CA ALA A 93 -22.04 3.47 0.39
C ALA A 93 -21.47 4.44 1.44
N PRO A 94 -21.35 5.74 1.12
CA PRO A 94 -20.82 6.71 2.07
C PRO A 94 -21.63 6.58 3.36
N ARG A 95 -20.95 6.29 4.46
CA ARG A 95 -21.58 6.29 5.78
C ARG A 95 -21.94 7.74 6.08
N CYS A 96 -23.21 8.09 5.88
CA CYS A 96 -23.75 9.37 6.32
C CYS A 96 -23.61 9.42 7.84
N TRP A 97 -22.65 10.21 8.32
CA TRP A 97 -22.50 10.44 9.75
C TRP A 97 -23.71 11.27 10.21
N PRO A 98 -24.49 10.83 11.21
CA PRO A 98 -25.56 11.66 11.74
C PRO A 98 -24.92 12.90 12.36
N SER A 99 -25.12 14.07 11.75
CA SER A 99 -24.71 15.35 12.31
C SER A 99 -25.59 15.63 13.53
N THR A 100 -25.23 15.10 14.69
CA THR A 100 -25.74 15.65 15.93
C THR A 100 -25.20 17.07 16.06
N PRO A 101 -26.04 18.09 16.33
CA PRO A 101 -25.52 19.42 16.62
C PRO A 101 -24.64 19.28 17.86
N ALA A 102 -23.34 19.49 17.69
CA ALA A 102 -22.38 19.49 18.78
C ALA A 102 -22.80 20.59 19.76
N ARG A 103 -23.49 20.19 20.83
CA ARG A 103 -23.63 21.04 22.02
C ARG A 103 -22.27 21.03 22.69
N TYR A 104 -21.40 21.94 22.27
CA TYR A 104 -20.19 22.21 23.02
C TYR A 104 -20.62 22.68 24.41
N ALA A 105 -20.10 22.05 25.46
CA ALA A 105 -20.18 22.62 26.79
C ALA A 105 -19.44 23.97 26.75
N ALA A 106 -20.04 25.02 27.30
CA ALA A 106 -19.33 26.29 27.46
C ALA A 106 -18.01 26.01 28.22
N PRO A 107 -16.87 26.50 27.73
CA PRO A 107 -15.60 26.25 28.40
C PRO A 107 -15.66 26.83 29.82
N ALA A 108 -15.49 25.98 30.82
CA ALA A 108 -15.29 26.44 32.19
C ALA A 108 -13.97 27.21 32.23
N ALA A 109 -14.04 28.52 32.47
CA ALA A 109 -12.85 29.35 32.55
C ALA A 109 -11.91 28.80 33.64
N PRO A 110 -10.62 28.51 33.33
CA PRO A 110 -9.67 28.08 34.32
C PRO A 110 -9.45 29.21 35.34
N ARG A 111 -9.60 28.86 36.63
CA ARG A 111 -9.28 29.76 37.73
C ARG A 111 -7.75 29.75 37.91
N TYR A 112 -7.08 30.75 37.35
CA TYR A 112 -5.68 31.01 37.65
C TYR A 112 -5.56 31.64 39.05
N ALA A 113 -4.46 31.34 39.75
CA ALA A 113 -4.18 31.77 41.12
C ALA A 113 -4.07 33.28 41.29
N ASP A 114 -3.87 34.04 40.20
CA ASP A 114 -3.68 35.49 40.24
C ASP A 114 -4.92 36.29 39.83
N ALA A 115 -6.12 35.70 39.94
CA ALA A 115 -7.34 36.49 39.87
C ALA A 115 -7.37 37.45 41.08
N PRO A 116 -7.47 38.78 40.88
CA PRO A 116 -7.34 39.74 41.97
C PRO A 116 -8.42 39.46 43.02
N ALA A 117 -7.99 39.26 44.27
CA ALA A 117 -8.82 38.99 45.43
C ALA A 117 -9.67 40.21 45.85
N ARG A 118 -10.44 40.76 44.91
CA ARG A 118 -11.43 41.81 45.16
C ARG A 118 -12.80 41.16 45.32
N GLY A 119 -12.91 40.36 46.38
CA GLY A 119 -14.16 39.84 46.89
C GLY A 119 -14.06 39.72 48.40
N VAL A 120 -15.12 40.10 49.11
CA VAL A 120 -15.22 40.01 50.58
C VAL A 120 -15.12 38.55 51.05
N PHE A 121 -15.42 37.58 50.19
CA PHE A 121 -15.30 36.17 50.52
C PHE A 121 -13.97 35.58 50.05
N ARG A 122 -13.22 35.00 50.98
CA ARG A 122 -11.99 34.24 50.72
C ARG A 122 -12.23 32.79 51.16
N PRO A 123 -12.09 31.80 50.28
CA PRO A 123 -12.15 30.40 50.70
C PRO A 123 -10.89 30.02 51.50
N PRO A 124 -10.97 29.11 52.48
CA PRO A 124 -9.79 28.62 53.17
C PRO A 124 -8.94 27.77 52.22
N LEU A 125 -7.64 28.03 52.24
CA LEU A 125 -6.67 27.22 51.51
C LEU A 125 -6.36 25.97 52.36
N ALA A 126 -6.36 24.82 51.70
CA ALA A 126 -6.00 23.54 52.31
C ALA A 126 -4.54 23.56 52.81
#